data_AF-B0E9W2-F1
#
_entry.id   AF-B0E9W2-F1
#
_cell.length_a   1.000
_cell.length_b   1.000
_cell.length_c   1.000
_cell.angle_alpha   90.00
_cell.angle_beta   90.00
_cell.angle_gamma   90.00
#
_symmetry.space_group_name_H-M   'P 1'
#
loop_
_entity.id
_entity.type
_entity.pdbx_description
1 polymer ?
#
loop_
_entity_poly.entity_id
_entity_poly.type
_entity_poly.pdbx_seq_one_letter_code
_entity_poly.pdbx_strand_id
1 'polypeptide(L)'
;MEENTNNIVDDFLQDFLSGSEEIGETLNEDTQLKPKSIEQIMKLEQWNEIIQQIEKYREQQENEIKKINEEDPQYQLVIQIPEMLLQLSNDEQILYNHIKDIYSKQFPELEQLVTNKVEYCLTVKTIQREKDLTKIDLSSFLSPPIIMGIITASTNSNKCQITENEMNEISKECDVLIQLQQISQIIVEYLESQVIFLAPNLTAIIGSEIAAKLISAAGGVSSLARLPSNIIEVLGQKKINLSGFSSSHHTPHTGFIYESELIQKLPPDVRKKANRYLAGKVTLAARADSCRNDTGSIDGTCGKKLYEDVMKRFDYLLQPPPLKKKKAIVPPDQMKRKSHRGGRRVRRIREMYGMTEIRKNMNRMKFGEQEQEINGVGYGEVKGTQLQGENRRILKHKKIETKGIKTSLSGFRTGIQTTIGNSNGGATTSVNISGGGIIISDPLNLKKKMN
;
A
#
# COMPACT_ATOMS: atom_id res chain seq x y z
N MET A 1 -8.85 -4.29 -51.28
CA MET A 1 -9.44 -3.71 -50.05
C MET A 1 -8.53 -4.00 -48.86
N GLU A 2 -7.26 -3.59 -48.94
CA GLU A 2 -6.28 -3.74 -47.84
C GLU A 2 -5.48 -2.44 -47.58
N GLU A 3 -5.65 -1.40 -48.40
CA GLU A 3 -4.85 -0.16 -48.30
C GLU A 3 -5.39 0.88 -47.31
N ASN A 4 -6.63 0.78 -46.83
CA ASN A 4 -7.23 1.77 -45.91
C ASN A 4 -7.00 1.49 -44.42
N THR A 5 -6.40 0.35 -44.05
CA THR A 5 -6.17 0.01 -42.62
C THR A 5 -4.81 0.47 -42.10
N ASN A 6 -3.84 0.71 -42.99
CA ASN A 6 -2.51 1.20 -42.58
C ASN A 6 -2.52 2.69 -42.27
N ASN A 7 -3.30 3.50 -43.01
CA ASN A 7 -3.39 4.94 -42.75
C ASN A 7 -4.03 5.29 -41.40
N ILE A 8 -4.96 4.46 -40.91
CA ILE A 8 -5.61 4.68 -39.60
C ILE A 8 -4.65 4.39 -38.44
N VAL A 9 -3.76 3.42 -38.60
CA VAL A 9 -2.76 3.07 -37.57
C VAL A 9 -1.62 4.11 -37.57
N ASP A 10 -1.24 4.60 -38.75
CA ASP A 10 -0.21 5.63 -38.87
C ASP A 10 -0.72 7.00 -38.36
N ASP A 11 -1.96 7.41 -38.65
CA ASP A 11 -2.56 8.62 -38.07
C ASP A 11 -2.67 8.52 -36.53
N PHE A 12 -3.01 7.34 -36.01
CA PHE A 12 -3.13 7.11 -34.55
C PHE A 12 -1.76 7.14 -33.85
N LEU A 13 -0.70 6.67 -34.49
CA LEU A 13 0.67 6.74 -33.97
C LEU A 13 1.23 8.15 -34.08
N GLN A 14 0.82 8.92 -35.08
CA GLN A 14 1.26 10.30 -35.30
C GLN A 14 0.62 11.26 -34.30
N ASP A 15 -0.65 11.03 -33.90
CA ASP A 15 -1.29 11.71 -32.77
C ASP A 15 -0.70 11.30 -31.41
N PHE A 16 -0.26 10.04 -31.27
CA PHE A 16 0.39 9.56 -30.05
C PHE A 16 1.81 10.12 -29.86
N LEU A 17 2.53 10.38 -30.95
CA LEU A 17 3.88 10.94 -30.92
C LEU A 17 3.88 12.48 -30.87
N SER A 18 2.95 13.16 -31.55
CA SER A 18 2.83 14.62 -31.50
C SER A 18 2.43 15.14 -30.10
N GLY A 19 1.62 14.37 -29.37
CA GLY A 19 1.29 14.67 -27.96
C GLY A 19 2.46 14.51 -26.97
N SER A 20 3.61 13.99 -27.41
CA SER A 20 4.78 13.76 -26.55
C SER A 20 5.88 14.81 -26.69
N GLU A 21 5.85 15.64 -27.75
CA GLU A 21 6.87 16.67 -27.99
C GLU A 21 6.60 18.00 -27.26
N GLU A 22 5.37 18.27 -26.82
CA GLU A 22 5.06 19.47 -25.99
C GLU A 22 5.32 19.29 -24.48
N ILE A 23 5.68 18.09 -24.03
CA ILE A 23 5.89 17.78 -22.60
C ILE A 23 7.39 17.79 -22.21
N GLY A 24 8.29 18.01 -23.18
CA GLY A 24 9.74 17.87 -23.01
C GLY A 24 10.54 19.12 -22.59
N GLU A 25 9.97 20.33 -22.60
CA GLU A 25 10.74 21.58 -22.41
C GLU A 25 10.37 22.41 -21.16
N THR A 26 9.73 21.83 -20.15
CA THR A 26 9.49 22.53 -18.86
C THR A 26 10.06 21.78 -17.64
N LEU A 27 11.23 21.17 -17.81
CA LEU A 27 12.00 20.61 -16.69
C LEU A 27 13.42 21.15 -16.74
N ASN A 28 13.59 22.41 -16.34
CA ASN A 28 14.74 22.94 -15.59
C ASN A 28 14.64 24.47 -15.57
N GLU A 29 14.06 25.00 -14.50
CA GLU A 29 14.54 26.21 -13.84
C GLU A 29 13.79 26.32 -12.51
N ASP A 30 14.54 26.52 -11.44
CA ASP A 30 14.08 26.71 -10.07
C ASP A 30 13.08 27.87 -9.99
N THR A 31 11.83 27.60 -10.30
CA THR A 31 10.71 28.48 -10.02
C THR A 31 10.36 28.25 -8.56
N GLN A 32 10.92 29.12 -7.72
CA GLN A 32 10.34 29.42 -6.42
C GLN A 32 8.85 29.68 -6.64
N LEU A 33 8.03 28.67 -6.40
CA LEU A 33 6.57 28.77 -6.32
C LEU A 33 6.29 29.73 -5.16
N LYS A 34 6.21 31.02 -5.45
CA LYS A 34 5.47 31.94 -4.59
C LYS A 34 4.09 31.30 -4.39
N PRO A 35 3.60 31.16 -3.15
CA PRO A 35 2.26 30.63 -2.94
C PRO A 35 1.31 31.47 -3.78
N LYS A 36 0.45 30.81 -4.57
CA LYS A 36 -0.74 31.47 -5.13
C LYS A 36 -1.34 32.26 -3.97
N SER A 37 -1.58 33.56 -4.17
CA SER A 37 -2.15 34.38 -3.10
C SER A 37 -3.39 33.67 -2.57
N ILE A 38 -3.57 33.68 -1.24
CA ILE A 38 -4.70 33.03 -0.55
C ILE A 38 -6.04 33.36 -1.23
N GLU A 39 -6.15 34.56 -1.80
CA GLU A 39 -7.27 35.05 -2.62
C GLU A 39 -7.57 34.21 -3.89
N GLN A 40 -6.57 33.62 -4.54
CA GLN A 40 -6.77 32.70 -5.69
C GLN A 40 -7.20 31.29 -5.25
N ILE A 41 -6.88 30.88 -4.02
CA ILE A 41 -7.40 29.66 -3.39
C ILE A 41 -8.82 29.90 -2.85
N MET A 42 -9.17 31.18 -2.62
CA MET A 42 -10.45 31.65 -2.08
C MET A 42 -11.60 31.59 -3.10
N LYS A 43 -11.72 30.46 -3.82
CA LYS A 43 -12.96 30.04 -4.49
C LYS A 43 -14.08 29.68 -3.49
N LEU A 44 -14.00 30.13 -2.24
CA LEU A 44 -15.03 29.94 -1.22
C LEU A 44 -16.39 30.44 -1.70
N GLU A 45 -16.43 31.51 -2.50
CA GLU A 45 -17.67 32.00 -3.09
C GLU A 45 -18.30 30.99 -4.05
N GLN A 46 -17.48 30.35 -4.91
CA GLN A 46 -17.94 29.28 -5.80
C GLN A 46 -18.44 28.05 -5.02
N TRP A 47 -17.74 27.68 -3.94
CA TRP A 47 -18.16 26.57 -3.08
C TRP A 47 -19.47 26.89 -2.34
N ASN A 48 -19.64 28.12 -1.87
CA ASN A 48 -20.88 28.57 -1.23
C ASN A 48 -22.05 28.57 -2.22
N GLU A 49 -21.84 28.99 -3.47
CA GLU A 49 -22.86 28.90 -4.52
C GLU A 49 -23.26 27.44 -4.79
N ILE A 50 -22.30 26.51 -4.85
CA ILE A 50 -22.56 25.09 -5.04
C ILE A 50 -23.31 24.50 -3.85
N ILE A 51 -22.95 24.86 -2.61
CA ILE A 51 -23.67 24.42 -1.41
C ILE A 51 -25.12 24.91 -1.46
N GLN A 52 -25.35 26.18 -1.82
CA GLN A 52 -26.70 26.71 -1.99
C GLN A 52 -27.48 25.98 -3.10
N GLN A 53 -26.82 25.58 -4.19
CA GLN A 53 -27.46 24.75 -5.22
C GLN A 53 -27.81 23.35 -4.69
N ILE A 54 -26.90 22.72 -3.94
CA ILE A 54 -27.13 21.42 -3.30
C ILE A 54 -28.29 21.50 -2.31
N GLU A 55 -28.36 22.54 -1.47
CA GLU A 55 -29.47 22.74 -0.53
C GLU A 55 -30.81 22.89 -1.28
N LYS A 56 -30.86 23.70 -2.34
CA LYS A 56 -32.05 23.83 -3.19
C LYS A 56 -32.47 22.49 -3.78
N TYR A 57 -31.53 21.67 -4.24
CA TYR A 57 -31.83 20.36 -4.83
C TYR A 57 -32.19 19.30 -3.79
N ARG A 58 -31.63 19.36 -2.57
CA ARG A 58 -32.06 18.54 -1.44
C ARG A 58 -33.53 18.83 -1.09
N GLU A 59 -33.94 20.10 -1.02
CA GLU A 59 -35.33 20.50 -0.75
C GLU A 59 -36.30 20.08 -1.88
N GLN A 60 -35.86 20.12 -3.13
CA GLN A 60 -36.69 19.69 -4.27
C GLN A 60 -36.92 18.17 -4.32
N GLN A 61 -35.97 17.37 -3.84
CA GLN A 61 -36.06 15.91 -3.87
C GLN A 61 -37.11 15.32 -2.92
N GLU A 62 -37.48 16.03 -1.85
CA GLU A 62 -38.57 15.60 -0.98
C GLU A 62 -39.94 15.66 -1.68
N ASN A 63 -40.06 16.41 -2.77
CA ASN A 63 -41.35 16.74 -3.39
C ASN A 63 -41.68 15.95 -4.66
N GLU A 64 -40.71 15.43 -5.42
CA GLU A 64 -40.99 14.68 -6.66
C GLU A 64 -39.93 13.59 -6.97
N ILE A 65 -40.38 12.32 -7.05
CA ILE A 65 -39.59 11.24 -7.68
C ILE A 65 -39.75 11.39 -9.20
N LYS A 66 -39.00 12.32 -9.81
CA LYS A 66 -39.03 12.53 -11.27
C LYS A 66 -38.29 11.43 -12.03
N LYS A 67 -38.87 11.02 -13.17
CA LYS A 67 -38.17 10.24 -14.19
C LYS A 67 -37.09 11.11 -14.82
N ILE A 68 -35.88 10.57 -14.88
CA ILE A 68 -34.63 11.26 -15.22
C ILE A 68 -34.61 11.61 -16.70
N ASN A 69 -34.40 12.88 -17.03
CA ASN A 69 -33.89 13.29 -18.34
C ASN A 69 -32.39 13.60 -18.19
N GLU A 70 -31.57 13.12 -19.12
CA GLU A 70 -30.12 13.38 -19.12
C GLU A 70 -29.77 14.88 -19.28
N GLU A 71 -30.74 15.68 -19.74
CA GLU A 71 -30.67 17.14 -19.89
C GLU A 71 -31.06 17.92 -18.62
N ASP A 72 -31.42 17.23 -17.52
CA ASP A 72 -31.80 17.91 -16.29
C ASP A 72 -30.55 18.59 -15.67
N PRO A 73 -30.62 19.87 -15.27
CA PRO A 73 -29.48 20.60 -14.70
C PRO A 73 -28.96 19.94 -13.40
N GLN A 74 -29.84 19.22 -12.70
CA GLN A 74 -29.51 18.41 -11.53
C GLN A 74 -28.52 17.29 -11.87
N TYR A 75 -28.74 16.59 -12.98
CA TYR A 75 -27.90 15.47 -13.40
C TYR A 75 -26.52 15.96 -13.89
N GLN A 76 -26.49 17.09 -14.60
CA GLN A 76 -25.25 17.75 -15.00
C GLN A 76 -24.40 18.18 -13.80
N LEU A 77 -25.05 18.73 -12.76
CA LEU A 77 -24.38 19.08 -11.50
C LEU A 77 -23.78 17.83 -10.82
N VAL A 78 -24.53 16.72 -10.76
CA VAL A 78 -24.05 15.46 -10.17
C VAL A 78 -22.84 14.88 -10.90
N ILE A 79 -22.76 15.04 -12.23
CA ILE A 79 -21.59 14.63 -13.01
C ILE A 79 -20.37 15.53 -12.72
N GLN A 80 -20.58 16.84 -12.50
CA GLN A 80 -19.51 17.80 -12.23
C GLN A 80 -18.94 17.67 -10.80
N ILE A 81 -19.77 17.30 -9.82
CA ILE A 81 -19.36 17.21 -8.40
C ILE A 81 -18.07 16.40 -8.18
N PRO A 82 -17.91 15.16 -8.71
CA PRO A 82 -16.69 14.39 -8.48
C PRO A 82 -15.40 15.09 -8.94
N GLU A 83 -15.45 15.78 -10.08
CA GLU A 83 -14.30 16.53 -10.60
C GLU A 83 -13.99 17.72 -9.68
N MET A 84 -15.02 18.44 -9.24
CA MET A 84 -14.88 19.53 -8.28
C MET A 84 -14.29 19.03 -6.96
N LEU A 85 -14.76 17.89 -6.43
CA LEU A 85 -14.21 17.33 -5.18
C LEU A 85 -12.72 16.98 -5.30
N LEU A 86 -12.26 16.57 -6.47
CA LEU A 86 -10.84 16.34 -6.73
C LEU A 86 -10.07 17.67 -6.68
N GLN A 87 -10.60 18.74 -7.29
CA GLN A 87 -10.01 20.08 -7.17
C GLN A 87 -9.94 20.53 -5.70
N LEU A 88 -11.00 20.32 -4.93
CA LEU A 88 -11.05 20.62 -3.50
C LEU A 88 -9.96 19.85 -2.72
N SER A 89 -9.80 18.54 -2.97
CA SER A 89 -8.76 17.73 -2.33
C SER A 89 -7.34 18.20 -2.69
N ASN A 90 -7.13 18.70 -3.91
CA ASN A 90 -5.84 19.26 -4.33
C ASN A 90 -5.58 20.59 -3.62
N ASP A 91 -6.58 21.46 -3.54
CA ASP A 91 -6.49 22.74 -2.84
C ASP A 91 -6.24 22.54 -1.34
N GLU A 92 -6.94 21.58 -0.70
CA GLU A 92 -6.67 21.14 0.67
C GLU A 92 -5.22 20.66 0.85
N GLN A 93 -4.65 19.96 -0.14
CA GLN A 93 -3.26 19.49 -0.08
C GLN A 93 -2.26 20.64 -0.21
N ILE A 94 -2.54 21.62 -1.07
CA ILE A 94 -1.69 22.80 -1.24
C ILE A 94 -1.67 23.62 0.06
N LEU A 95 -2.85 23.87 0.65
CA LEU A 95 -2.97 24.56 1.94
C LEU A 95 -2.24 23.80 3.05
N TYR A 96 -2.44 22.48 3.14
CA TYR A 96 -1.77 21.66 4.13
C TYR A 96 -0.24 21.72 4.01
N ASN A 97 0.30 21.70 2.78
CA ASN A 97 1.74 21.84 2.56
C ASN A 97 2.24 23.24 2.95
N HIS A 98 1.48 24.30 2.67
CA HIS A 98 1.84 25.67 3.05
C HIS A 98 1.90 25.84 4.59
N ILE A 99 0.87 25.36 5.30
CA ILE A 99 0.82 25.38 6.77
C ILE A 99 2.01 24.60 7.34
N LYS A 100 2.35 23.45 6.74
CA LYS A 100 3.54 22.67 7.14
C LYS A 100 4.83 23.44 6.98
N ASP A 101 5.06 24.05 5.82
CA ASP A 101 6.32 24.72 5.52
C ASP A 101 6.57 25.87 6.50
N ILE A 102 5.55 26.65 6.83
CA ILE A 102 5.67 27.73 7.80
C ILE A 102 5.85 27.18 9.22
N TYR A 103 5.02 26.22 9.64
CA TYR A 103 5.06 25.69 11.00
C TYR A 103 6.29 24.81 11.29
N SER A 104 6.92 24.24 10.25
CA SER A 104 8.17 23.48 10.35
C SER A 104 9.29 24.28 11.01
N LYS A 105 9.27 25.62 10.87
CA LYS A 105 10.23 26.54 11.51
C LYS A 105 10.14 26.48 13.04
N GLN A 106 8.95 26.26 13.60
CA GLN A 106 8.72 26.22 15.05
C GLN A 106 8.82 24.80 15.60
N PHE A 107 8.18 23.83 14.93
CA PHE A 107 8.12 22.45 15.42
C PHE A 107 8.18 21.43 14.27
N PRO A 108 9.39 21.09 13.78
CA PRO A 108 9.56 20.22 12.62
C PRO A 108 9.12 18.76 12.86
N GLU A 109 9.15 18.30 14.12
CA GLU A 109 8.77 16.93 14.48
C GLU A 109 7.25 16.70 14.44
N LEU A 110 6.42 17.76 14.42
CA LEU A 110 4.96 17.64 14.42
C LEU A 110 4.44 16.85 13.22
N GLU A 111 5.05 17.06 12.05
CA GLU A 111 4.63 16.41 10.81
C GLU A 111 4.71 14.89 10.91
N GLN A 112 5.77 14.37 11.54
CA GLN A 112 5.98 12.93 11.67
C GLN A 112 5.01 12.32 12.69
N LEU A 113 4.62 13.09 13.70
CA LEU A 113 3.74 12.63 14.77
C LEU A 113 2.27 12.62 14.35
N VAL A 114 1.82 13.63 13.59
CA VAL A 114 0.41 13.81 13.23
C VAL A 114 0.23 13.73 11.71
N THR A 115 -0.31 12.59 11.24
CA THR A 115 -0.54 12.34 9.80
C THR A 115 -1.83 12.93 9.26
N ASN A 116 -2.85 13.07 10.11
CA ASN A 116 -4.16 13.54 9.70
C ASN A 116 -4.13 15.07 9.55
N LYS A 117 -4.60 15.59 8.41
CA LYS A 117 -4.60 17.02 8.08
C LYS A 117 -5.41 17.85 9.08
N VAL A 118 -6.61 17.39 9.44
CA VAL A 118 -7.51 18.12 10.35
C VAL A 118 -6.92 18.17 11.75
N GLU A 119 -6.47 17.02 12.26
CA GLU A 119 -5.83 16.94 13.58
C GLU A 119 -4.57 17.80 13.64
N TYR A 120 -3.78 17.85 12.55
CA TYR A 120 -2.62 18.71 12.45
C TYR A 120 -3.01 20.20 12.57
N CYS A 121 -4.00 20.68 11.82
CA CYS A 121 -4.47 22.07 11.92
C CYS A 121 -5.01 22.40 13.32
N LEU A 122 -5.74 21.49 13.96
CA LEU A 122 -6.21 21.67 15.34
C LEU A 122 -5.04 21.72 16.34
N THR A 123 -4.02 20.88 16.19
CA THR A 123 -2.80 20.95 17.03
C THR A 123 -2.08 22.28 16.86
N VAL A 124 -1.90 22.74 15.62
CA VAL A 124 -1.23 24.02 15.35
C VAL A 124 -2.01 25.19 15.95
N LYS A 125 -3.34 25.17 15.85
CA LYS A 125 -4.23 26.20 16.40
C LYS A 125 -4.29 26.21 17.93
N THR A 126 -4.13 25.06 18.58
CA THR A 126 -4.13 24.95 20.06
C THR A 126 -2.76 25.27 20.64
N ILE A 127 -1.68 24.80 20.01
CA ILE A 127 -0.30 25.04 20.47
C ILE A 127 0.11 26.49 20.24
N GLN A 128 -0.26 27.08 19.10
CA GLN A 128 0.14 28.42 18.67
C GLN A 128 1.63 28.68 18.94
N ARG A 129 1.94 29.63 19.84
CA ARG A 129 3.30 30.02 20.26
C ARG A 129 3.65 29.56 21.69
N GLU A 130 2.78 28.79 22.33
CA GLU A 130 2.96 28.43 23.74
C GLU A 130 4.19 27.55 23.94
N LYS A 131 4.94 27.83 25.01
CA LYS A 131 6.19 27.13 25.32
C LYS A 131 5.96 25.87 26.16
N ASP A 132 4.88 25.86 26.95
CA ASP A 132 4.57 24.80 27.92
C ASP A 132 3.36 23.99 27.44
N LEU A 133 3.61 22.93 26.68
CA LEU A 133 2.54 22.07 26.14
C LEU A 133 1.78 21.27 27.21
N THR A 134 2.25 21.26 28.46
CA THR A 134 1.59 20.58 29.59
C THR A 134 0.35 21.31 30.09
N LYS A 135 0.17 22.59 29.72
CA LYS A 135 -0.99 23.41 30.10
C LYS A 135 -2.12 23.32 29.08
N ILE A 136 -1.87 22.71 27.92
CA ILE A 136 -2.78 22.69 26.78
C ILE A 136 -3.47 21.32 26.74
N ASP A 137 -4.80 21.34 26.71
CA ASP A 137 -5.60 20.12 26.60
C ASP A 137 -5.68 19.65 25.15
N LEU A 138 -4.77 18.74 24.78
CA LEU A 138 -4.74 18.07 23.46
C LEU A 138 -5.56 16.77 23.42
N SER A 139 -6.15 16.37 24.56
CA SER A 139 -6.87 15.11 24.74
C SER A 139 -8.21 15.03 24.01
N SER A 140 -8.74 16.16 23.53
CA SER A 140 -10.03 16.24 22.84
C SER A 140 -9.99 15.68 21.43
N PHE A 141 -8.84 15.73 20.74
CA PHE A 141 -8.71 15.28 19.35
C PHE A 141 -7.52 14.34 19.09
N LEU A 142 -6.53 14.22 20.00
CA LEU A 142 -5.41 13.29 19.84
C LEU A 142 -5.48 12.09 20.79
N SER A 143 -4.88 10.98 20.34
CA SER A 143 -4.68 9.80 21.20
C SER A 143 -3.51 9.98 22.18
N PRO A 144 -3.55 9.37 23.39
CA PRO A 144 -2.49 9.53 24.40
C PRO A 144 -1.06 9.22 23.93
N PRO A 145 -0.80 8.21 23.07
CA PRO A 145 0.54 7.95 22.54
C PRO A 145 1.10 9.11 21.71
N ILE A 146 0.24 9.75 20.91
CA ILE A 146 0.64 10.91 20.09
C ILE A 146 0.93 12.11 20.98
N ILE A 147 0.12 12.35 22.02
CA ILE A 147 0.33 13.43 22.99
C ILE A 147 1.68 13.27 23.70
N MET A 148 2.00 12.07 24.18
CA MET A 148 3.30 11.80 24.80
C MET A 148 4.45 12.05 23.81
N GLY A 149 4.29 11.62 22.56
CA GLY A 149 5.22 11.91 21.47
C GLY A 149 5.46 13.41 21.30
N ILE A 150 4.39 14.20 21.21
CA ILE A 150 4.46 15.67 21.07
C ILE A 150 5.18 16.30 22.27
N ILE A 151 4.85 15.91 23.49
CA ILE A 151 5.50 16.45 24.70
C ILE A 151 7.00 16.14 24.68
N THR A 152 7.40 14.89 24.39
CA THR A 152 8.82 14.49 24.34
C THR A 152 9.59 15.19 23.22
N ALA A 153 8.96 15.36 22.06
CA ALA A 153 9.51 16.10 20.94
C ALA A 153 9.68 17.58 21.28
N SER A 154 8.70 18.18 21.96
CA SER A 154 8.73 19.59 22.36
C SER A 154 9.85 19.94 23.34
N THR A 155 10.33 18.97 24.12
CA THR A 155 11.47 19.17 25.03
C THR A 155 12.81 19.24 24.31
N ASN A 156 12.91 18.65 23.11
CA ASN A 156 14.14 18.58 22.32
C ASN A 156 14.21 19.63 21.21
N SER A 157 13.09 20.27 20.86
CA SER A 157 13.04 21.21 19.75
C SER A 157 13.65 22.57 20.11
N ASN A 158 14.60 23.02 19.29
CA ASN A 158 15.12 24.39 19.32
C ASN A 158 14.07 25.33 18.72
N LYS A 159 13.35 26.05 19.59
CA LYS A 159 12.22 26.91 19.21
C LYS A 159 12.72 28.16 18.47
N CYS A 160 12.55 28.20 17.15
CA CYS A 160 12.62 29.44 16.38
C CYS A 160 11.27 30.18 16.44
N GLN A 161 11.32 31.50 16.58
CA GLN A 161 10.15 32.33 16.81
C GLN A 161 9.54 32.75 15.47
N ILE A 162 8.50 32.05 15.01
CA ILE A 162 7.63 32.50 13.91
C ILE A 162 7.08 33.89 14.26
N THR A 163 6.98 34.79 13.28
CA THR A 163 6.44 36.15 13.50
C THR A 163 4.95 36.12 13.83
N GLU A 164 4.43 37.16 14.50
CA GLU A 164 2.99 37.20 14.84
C GLU A 164 2.10 37.28 13.60
N ASN A 165 2.60 37.91 12.54
CA ASN A 165 1.89 37.99 11.26
C ASN A 165 1.78 36.60 10.62
N GLU A 166 2.88 35.85 10.54
CA GLU A 166 2.87 34.46 10.03
C GLU A 166 1.96 33.54 10.88
N MET A 167 1.94 33.70 12.21
CA MET A 167 1.03 32.90 13.07
C MET A 167 -0.45 33.22 12.82
N ASN A 168 -0.79 34.49 12.61
CA ASN A 168 -2.15 34.90 12.30
C ASN A 168 -2.58 34.39 10.91
N GLU A 169 -1.67 34.38 9.93
CA GLU A 169 -1.90 33.79 8.61
C GLU A 169 -2.15 32.28 8.74
N ILE A 170 -1.29 31.54 9.45
CA ILE A 170 -1.46 30.11 9.69
C ILE A 170 -2.81 29.81 10.38
N SER A 171 -3.20 30.60 11.40
CA SER A 171 -4.46 30.37 12.08
C SER A 171 -5.66 30.53 11.15
N LYS A 172 -5.63 31.53 10.25
CA LYS A 172 -6.68 31.72 9.24
C LYS A 172 -6.69 30.58 8.22
N GLU A 173 -5.53 30.14 7.76
CA GLU A 173 -5.42 29.01 6.83
C GLU A 173 -5.90 27.70 7.44
N CYS A 174 -5.63 27.47 8.73
CA CYS A 174 -6.17 26.32 9.47
C CYS A 174 -7.70 26.34 9.51
N ASP A 175 -8.31 27.51 9.73
CA ASP A 175 -9.76 27.66 9.74
C ASP A 175 -10.36 27.41 8.35
N VAL A 176 -9.73 27.93 7.29
CA VAL A 176 -10.14 27.66 5.90
C VAL A 176 -10.03 26.17 5.58
N LEU A 177 -8.94 25.50 5.97
CA LEU A 177 -8.77 24.07 5.72
C LEU A 177 -9.86 23.24 6.42
N ILE A 178 -10.20 23.57 7.67
CA ILE A 178 -11.28 22.90 8.40
C ILE A 178 -12.63 23.12 7.71
N GLN A 179 -12.91 24.34 7.23
CA GLN A 179 -14.12 24.65 6.47
C GLN A 179 -14.19 23.85 5.16
N LEU A 180 -13.11 23.80 4.37
CA LEU A 180 -13.06 23.03 3.13
C LEU A 180 -13.33 21.54 3.38
N GLN A 181 -12.77 20.98 4.45
CA GLN A 181 -13.02 19.59 4.84
C GLN A 181 -14.50 19.35 5.21
N GLN A 182 -15.15 20.30 5.89
CA GLN A 182 -16.59 20.22 6.20
C GLN A 182 -17.43 20.28 4.92
N ILE A 183 -17.10 21.18 4.00
CA ILE A 183 -17.75 21.29 2.68
C ILE A 183 -17.60 19.98 1.90
N SER A 184 -16.40 19.42 1.86
CA SER A 184 -16.10 18.13 1.24
C SER A 184 -17.00 17.01 1.77
N GLN A 185 -17.22 16.95 3.09
CA GLN A 185 -18.12 15.98 3.72
C GLN A 185 -19.58 16.16 3.29
N ILE A 186 -20.08 17.40 3.26
CA ILE A 186 -21.46 17.71 2.84
C ILE A 186 -21.69 17.31 1.37
N ILE A 187 -20.71 17.59 0.51
CA ILE A 187 -20.77 17.24 -0.91
C ILE A 187 -20.75 15.72 -1.10
N VAL A 188 -19.90 14.99 -0.37
CA VAL A 188 -19.85 13.51 -0.43
C VAL A 188 -21.17 12.89 0.05
N GLU A 189 -21.77 13.43 1.12
CA GLU A 189 -23.08 12.98 1.62
C GLU A 189 -24.18 13.21 0.56
N TYR A 190 -24.16 14.36 -0.12
CA TYR A 190 -25.10 14.61 -1.21
C TYR A 190 -24.87 13.66 -2.40
N LEU A 191 -23.61 13.42 -2.76
CA LEU A 191 -23.26 12.48 -3.81
C LEU A 191 -23.72 11.07 -3.47
N GLU A 192 -23.65 10.65 -2.20
CA GLU A 192 -24.14 9.35 -1.74
C GLU A 192 -25.61 9.13 -2.06
N SER A 193 -26.47 10.13 -1.85
CA SER A 193 -27.91 10.02 -2.16
C SER A 193 -28.18 9.96 -3.66
N GLN A 194 -27.32 10.56 -4.49
CA GLN A 194 -27.45 10.58 -5.96
C GLN A 194 -26.74 9.43 -6.67
N VAL A 195 -25.84 8.73 -6.00
CA VAL A 195 -24.90 7.82 -6.67
C VAL A 195 -25.59 6.60 -7.30
N ILE A 196 -26.80 6.25 -6.84
CA ILE A 196 -27.64 5.20 -7.44
C ILE A 196 -27.98 5.55 -8.91
N PHE A 197 -28.24 6.83 -9.19
CA PHE A 197 -28.54 7.31 -10.53
C PHE A 197 -27.29 7.42 -11.39
N LEU A 198 -26.12 7.68 -10.79
CA LEU A 198 -24.86 7.81 -11.51
C LEU A 198 -24.21 6.45 -11.82
N ALA A 199 -24.24 5.52 -10.87
CA ALA A 199 -23.57 4.23 -10.94
C ALA A 199 -24.41 3.10 -10.31
N PRO A 200 -25.48 2.64 -10.99
CA PRO A 200 -26.39 1.62 -10.46
C PRO A 200 -25.74 0.24 -10.32
N ASN A 201 -24.76 -0.13 -11.16
CA ASN A 201 -24.09 -1.42 -11.04
C ASN A 201 -23.08 -1.43 -9.89
N LEU A 202 -22.33 -0.34 -9.70
CA LEU A 202 -21.38 -0.18 -8.59
C LEU A 202 -22.09 -0.22 -7.23
N THR A 203 -23.19 0.53 -7.10
CA THR A 203 -23.99 0.61 -5.88
C THR A 203 -24.63 -0.72 -5.52
N ALA A 204 -25.08 -1.50 -6.51
CA ALA A 204 -25.62 -2.84 -6.27
C ALA A 204 -24.60 -3.82 -5.65
N ILE A 205 -23.29 -3.56 -5.80
CA ILE A 205 -22.24 -4.44 -5.26
C ILE A 205 -21.77 -3.99 -3.89
N ILE A 206 -21.36 -2.72 -3.73
CA ILE A 206 -20.66 -2.24 -2.51
C ILE A 206 -21.52 -1.33 -1.63
N GLY A 207 -22.69 -0.89 -2.12
CA GLY A 207 -23.53 0.12 -1.47
C GLY A 207 -23.20 1.55 -1.90
N SER A 208 -24.08 2.49 -1.55
CA SER A 208 -23.99 3.92 -1.89
C SER A 208 -22.78 4.61 -1.27
N GLU A 209 -22.55 4.39 0.03
CA GLU A 209 -21.50 5.06 0.79
C GLU A 209 -20.10 4.86 0.17
N ILE A 210 -19.76 3.60 -0.13
CA ILE A 210 -18.44 3.25 -0.65
C ILE A 210 -18.34 3.57 -2.14
N ALA A 211 -19.44 3.40 -2.89
CA ALA A 211 -19.52 3.84 -4.28
C ALA A 211 -19.22 5.34 -4.40
N ALA A 212 -19.83 6.16 -3.55
CA ALA A 212 -19.61 7.59 -3.50
C ALA A 212 -18.14 7.93 -3.23
N LYS A 213 -17.54 7.34 -2.19
CA LYS A 213 -16.12 7.51 -1.84
C LYS A 213 -15.17 7.10 -2.97
N LEU A 214 -15.48 6.01 -3.70
CA LEU A 214 -14.66 5.55 -4.82
C LEU A 214 -14.74 6.48 -6.02
N ILE A 215 -15.94 6.91 -6.40
CA ILE A 215 -16.17 7.83 -7.51
C ILE A 215 -15.54 9.19 -7.22
N SER A 216 -15.68 9.66 -5.98
CA SER A 216 -15.18 10.95 -5.55
C SER A 216 -13.65 10.97 -5.51
N ALA A 217 -13.01 9.92 -5.00
CA ALA A 217 -11.55 9.80 -4.99
C ALA A 217 -10.95 9.57 -6.39
N ALA A 218 -11.70 8.99 -7.33
CA ALA A 218 -11.26 8.82 -8.71
C ALA A 218 -11.52 10.05 -9.59
N GLY A 219 -12.34 11.01 -9.14
CA GLY A 219 -12.76 12.17 -9.93
C GLY A 219 -13.78 11.83 -11.02
N GLY A 220 -14.68 10.88 -10.77
CA GLY A 220 -15.77 10.49 -11.67
C GLY A 220 -15.78 9.02 -12.10
N VAL A 221 -16.91 8.57 -12.66
CA VAL A 221 -17.13 7.16 -13.06
C VAL A 221 -16.23 6.78 -14.24
N SER A 222 -16.06 7.66 -15.22
CA SER A 222 -15.20 7.42 -16.39
C SER A 222 -13.73 7.28 -15.99
N SER A 223 -13.25 8.12 -15.07
CA SER A 223 -11.91 8.03 -14.52
C SER A 223 -11.72 6.74 -13.72
N LEU A 224 -12.71 6.37 -12.89
CA LEU A 224 -12.73 5.10 -12.15
C LEU A 224 -12.67 3.88 -13.08
N ALA A 225 -13.40 3.89 -14.20
CA ALA A 225 -13.42 2.79 -15.18
C ALA A 225 -12.05 2.54 -15.86
N ARG A 226 -11.25 3.60 -16.05
CA ARG A 226 -9.88 3.52 -16.58
C ARG A 226 -8.91 2.88 -15.58
N LEU A 227 -9.17 2.98 -14.28
CA LEU A 227 -8.28 2.43 -13.26
C LEU A 227 -8.27 0.88 -13.29
N PRO A 228 -7.09 0.25 -13.13
CA PRO A 228 -6.98 -1.19 -12.96
C PRO A 228 -7.41 -1.63 -11.55
N SER A 229 -7.74 -2.92 -11.40
CA SER A 229 -8.26 -3.48 -10.15
C SER A 229 -7.33 -3.35 -8.96
N ASN A 230 -6.02 -3.46 -9.16
CA ASN A 230 -5.05 -3.33 -8.07
C ASN A 230 -4.99 -1.89 -7.51
N ILE A 231 -5.25 -0.87 -8.33
CA ILE A 231 -5.29 0.53 -7.87
C ILE A 231 -6.59 0.77 -7.10
N ILE A 232 -7.70 0.27 -7.62
CA ILE A 232 -9.01 0.37 -6.96
C ILE A 232 -9.02 -0.34 -5.59
N GLU A 233 -8.28 -1.45 -5.44
CA GLU A 233 -8.09 -2.14 -4.15
C GLU A 233 -7.46 -1.25 -3.07
N VAL A 234 -6.56 -0.35 -3.49
CA VAL A 234 -5.75 0.51 -2.63
C VAL A 234 -6.32 1.94 -2.55
N LEU A 235 -7.34 2.26 -3.33
CA LEU A 235 -7.93 3.59 -3.36
C LEU A 235 -8.49 3.96 -1.98
N GLY A 236 -8.10 5.13 -1.46
CA GLY A 236 -8.46 5.55 -0.10
C GLY A 236 -7.59 4.98 1.01
N GLN A 237 -6.49 4.30 0.69
CA GLN A 237 -5.55 3.83 1.71
C GLN A 237 -4.96 5.02 2.48
N LYS A 238 -5.29 5.10 3.77
CA LYS A 238 -4.72 6.10 4.68
C LYS A 238 -3.25 5.78 4.93
N LYS A 239 -2.40 6.81 4.90
CA LYS A 239 -1.01 6.67 5.36
C LYS A 239 -1.04 6.50 6.88
N ILE A 240 -0.55 5.36 7.37
CA ILE A 240 -0.43 5.09 8.80
C ILE A 240 1.03 5.26 9.15
N ASN A 241 1.34 6.24 10.00
CA ASN A 241 2.64 6.29 10.64
C ASN A 241 2.63 5.24 11.77
N LEU A 242 3.60 4.32 11.76
CA LEU A 242 3.88 3.45 12.90
C LEU A 242 4.56 4.28 14.00
N SER A 243 3.85 5.24 14.56
CA SER A 243 4.29 5.93 15.78
C SER A 243 4.06 4.98 16.96
N GLY A 244 5.11 4.28 17.38
CA GLY A 244 5.11 3.39 18.54
C GLY A 244 5.68 2.00 18.28
N PHE A 245 5.80 1.19 19.34
CA PHE A 245 6.40 -0.16 19.29
C PHE A 245 5.45 -1.25 18.75
N SER A 246 4.32 -0.90 18.12
CA SER A 246 3.34 -1.89 17.70
C SER A 246 3.61 -2.40 16.28
N SER A 247 3.93 -3.69 16.14
CA SER A 247 4.08 -4.35 14.82
C SER A 247 2.76 -4.91 14.26
N SER A 248 1.64 -4.82 15.00
CA SER A 248 0.56 -5.81 14.87
C SER A 248 -0.67 -5.41 14.04
N HIS A 249 -0.86 -4.14 13.64
CA HIS A 249 -2.16 -3.70 13.09
C HIS A 249 -2.13 -3.04 11.71
N HIS A 250 -0.99 -3.00 11.02
CA HIS A 250 -0.97 -2.52 9.63
C HIS A 250 -1.30 -3.67 8.66
N THR A 251 -2.54 -3.69 8.17
CA THR A 251 -2.93 -4.50 7.03
C THR A 251 -2.62 -3.75 5.73
N PRO A 252 -1.65 -4.20 4.91
CA PRO A 252 -1.38 -3.54 3.64
C PRO A 252 -2.54 -3.74 2.66
N HIS A 253 -2.72 -2.78 1.75
CA HIS A 253 -3.78 -2.79 0.71
C HIS A 253 -5.21 -2.71 1.27
N THR A 254 -5.41 -1.86 2.28
CA THR A 254 -6.73 -1.53 2.80
C THR A 254 -7.15 -0.14 2.34
N GLY A 255 -7.96 -0.10 1.28
CA GLY A 255 -8.67 1.09 0.81
C GLY A 255 -10.14 1.11 1.22
N PHE A 256 -10.95 1.96 0.58
CA PHE A 256 -12.39 2.09 0.87
C PHE A 256 -13.17 0.78 0.70
N ILE A 257 -12.77 -0.07 -0.25
CA ILE A 257 -13.42 -1.38 -0.46
C ILE A 257 -13.27 -2.26 0.76
N TYR A 258 -12.13 -2.21 1.46
CA TYR A 258 -11.88 -3.00 2.65
C TYR A 258 -12.82 -2.62 3.81
N GLU A 259 -13.25 -1.35 3.87
CA GLU A 259 -14.21 -0.85 4.87
C GLU A 259 -15.64 -1.37 4.62
N SER A 260 -15.91 -1.98 3.46
CA SER A 260 -17.22 -2.55 3.15
C SER A 260 -17.68 -3.59 4.15
N GLU A 261 -18.97 -3.52 4.49
CA GLU A 261 -19.62 -4.47 5.39
C GLU A 261 -19.45 -5.92 4.90
N LEU A 262 -19.45 -6.11 3.58
CA LEU A 262 -19.21 -7.40 2.92
C LEU A 262 -17.87 -8.04 3.32
N ILE A 263 -16.81 -7.25 3.43
CA ILE A 263 -15.48 -7.73 3.80
C ILE A 263 -15.33 -7.79 5.32
N GLN A 264 -15.86 -6.81 6.05
CA GLN A 264 -15.75 -6.78 7.51
C GLN A 264 -16.47 -7.95 8.19
N LYS A 265 -17.54 -8.48 7.59
CA LYS A 265 -18.22 -9.71 8.04
C LYS A 265 -17.35 -10.97 7.93
N LEU A 266 -16.32 -10.99 7.08
CA LEU A 266 -15.47 -12.16 6.87
C LEU A 266 -14.37 -12.28 7.95
N PRO A 267 -13.85 -13.49 8.22
CA PRO A 267 -12.71 -13.68 9.11
C PRO A 267 -11.43 -13.05 8.50
N PRO A 268 -10.51 -12.51 9.33
CA PRO A 268 -9.36 -11.72 8.88
C PRO A 268 -8.43 -12.46 7.89
N ASP A 269 -8.32 -13.79 8.02
CA ASP A 269 -7.50 -14.63 7.13
C ASP A 269 -7.97 -14.62 5.68
N VAL A 270 -9.28 -14.42 5.46
CA VAL A 270 -9.92 -14.44 4.15
C VAL A 270 -10.08 -13.04 3.58
N ARG A 271 -10.17 -12.01 4.43
CA ARG A 271 -10.44 -10.62 4.04
C ARG A 271 -9.55 -10.12 2.91
N LYS A 272 -8.24 -10.40 2.94
CA LYS A 272 -7.32 -9.97 1.88
C LYS A 272 -7.65 -10.58 0.51
N LYS A 273 -7.99 -11.88 0.47
CA LYS A 273 -8.36 -12.56 -0.78
C LYS A 273 -9.72 -12.07 -1.29
N ALA A 274 -10.65 -11.85 -0.36
CA ALA A 274 -11.97 -11.30 -0.65
C ALA A 274 -11.87 -9.86 -1.20
N ASN A 275 -11.06 -9.00 -0.59
CA ASN A 275 -10.81 -7.63 -1.02
C ASN A 275 -10.33 -7.55 -2.47
N ARG A 276 -9.31 -8.32 -2.80
CA ARG A 276 -8.77 -8.38 -4.16
C ARG A 276 -9.80 -8.89 -5.18
N TYR A 277 -10.62 -9.88 -4.80
CA TYR A 277 -11.68 -10.39 -5.67
C TYR A 277 -12.79 -9.36 -5.88
N LEU A 278 -13.22 -8.69 -4.79
CA LEU A 278 -14.22 -7.65 -4.82
C LEU A 278 -13.76 -6.48 -5.68
N ALA A 279 -12.54 -5.97 -5.47
CA ALA A 279 -11.95 -4.91 -6.29
C ALA A 279 -11.99 -5.25 -7.79
N GLY A 280 -11.68 -6.50 -8.18
CA GLY A 280 -11.82 -6.97 -9.55
C GLY A 280 -13.25 -6.86 -10.09
N LYS A 281 -14.25 -7.30 -9.33
CA LYS A 281 -15.67 -7.22 -9.73
C LYS A 281 -16.19 -5.78 -9.76
N VAL A 282 -15.73 -4.94 -8.84
CA VAL A 282 -16.02 -3.51 -8.78
C VAL A 282 -15.49 -2.78 -10.02
N THR A 283 -14.29 -3.12 -10.51
CA THR A 283 -13.78 -2.53 -11.76
C THR A 283 -14.63 -2.86 -12.97
N LEU A 284 -15.20 -4.07 -13.03
CA LEU A 284 -16.10 -4.46 -14.11
C LEU A 284 -17.43 -3.70 -14.02
N ALA A 285 -17.95 -3.51 -12.81
CA ALA A 285 -19.16 -2.72 -12.60
C ALA A 285 -18.95 -1.25 -12.96
N ALA A 286 -17.83 -0.63 -12.54
CA ALA A 286 -17.49 0.74 -12.91
C ALA A 286 -17.40 0.93 -14.43
N ARG A 287 -16.82 -0.03 -15.15
CA ARG A 287 -16.76 0.00 -16.63
C ARG A 287 -18.13 -0.15 -17.28
N ALA A 288 -18.98 -1.02 -16.73
CA ALA A 288 -20.36 -1.16 -17.19
C ALA A 288 -21.15 0.15 -16.99
N ASP A 289 -20.97 0.82 -15.84
CA ASP A 289 -21.60 2.10 -15.55
C ASP A 289 -21.07 3.24 -16.45
N SER A 290 -19.78 3.22 -16.84
CA SER A 290 -19.24 4.22 -17.77
C SER A 290 -19.74 4.08 -19.22
N CYS A 291 -20.12 2.87 -19.64
CA CYS A 291 -20.60 2.59 -21.00
C CYS A 291 -22.13 2.75 -21.14
N ARG A 292 -22.79 3.41 -20.18
CA ARG A 292 -24.25 3.52 -20.11
C ARG A 292 -24.89 4.10 -21.36
N ASN A 293 -24.19 4.96 -22.10
CA ASN A 293 -24.72 5.63 -23.29
C ASN A 293 -24.95 4.66 -24.47
N ASP A 294 -24.28 3.51 -24.50
CA ASP A 294 -24.30 2.61 -25.66
C ASP A 294 -25.28 1.44 -25.51
N THR A 295 -25.65 1.08 -24.28
CA THR A 295 -26.49 -0.09 -23.98
C THR A 295 -27.49 0.25 -22.90
N GLY A 296 -28.74 0.55 -23.28
CA GLY A 296 -29.82 1.13 -22.46
C GLY A 296 -30.34 0.28 -21.28
N SER A 297 -29.49 -0.42 -20.54
CA SER A 297 -29.84 -1.13 -19.31
C SER A 297 -29.57 -0.25 -18.08
N ILE A 298 -30.54 0.60 -17.75
CA ILE A 298 -30.58 1.39 -16.50
C ILE A 298 -30.81 0.50 -15.25
N ASP A 299 -31.22 -0.76 -15.44
CA ASP A 299 -31.77 -1.61 -14.39
C ASP A 299 -30.76 -2.18 -13.36
N GLY A 300 -29.46 -1.88 -13.48
CA GLY A 300 -28.43 -2.37 -12.55
C GLY A 300 -28.28 -3.91 -12.53
N THR A 301 -28.78 -4.59 -13.56
CA THR A 301 -28.84 -6.07 -13.62
C THR A 301 -27.45 -6.71 -13.68
N CYS A 302 -26.49 -6.04 -14.32
CA CYS A 302 -25.10 -6.48 -14.37
C CYS A 302 -24.50 -6.49 -12.95
N GLY A 303 -24.70 -5.41 -12.18
CA GLY A 303 -24.26 -5.31 -10.78
C GLY A 303 -24.81 -6.44 -9.90
N LYS A 304 -26.11 -6.75 -10.03
CA LYS A 304 -26.75 -7.86 -9.30
C LYS A 304 -26.10 -9.23 -9.61
N LYS A 305 -25.81 -9.51 -10.88
CA LYS A 305 -25.11 -10.76 -11.28
C LYS A 305 -23.70 -10.81 -10.70
N LEU A 306 -22.96 -9.69 -10.73
CA LEU A 306 -21.62 -9.62 -10.17
C LEU A 306 -21.64 -9.79 -8.65
N TYR A 307 -22.67 -9.26 -7.97
CA TYR A 307 -22.88 -9.45 -6.54
C TYR A 307 -23.11 -10.94 -6.18
N GLU A 308 -23.93 -11.65 -6.96
CA GLU A 308 -24.11 -13.10 -6.78
C GLU A 308 -22.79 -13.88 -6.94
N ASP A 309 -21.96 -13.51 -7.92
CA ASP A 309 -20.64 -14.11 -8.11
C ASP A 309 -19.71 -13.86 -6.90
N VAL A 310 -19.75 -12.64 -6.34
CA VAL A 310 -19.02 -12.28 -5.13
C VAL A 310 -19.46 -13.14 -3.96
N MET A 311 -20.76 -13.29 -3.74
CA MET A 311 -21.29 -14.10 -2.65
C MET A 311 -20.90 -15.58 -2.80
N LYS A 312 -21.08 -16.17 -3.98
CA LYS A 312 -20.63 -17.54 -4.27
C LYS A 312 -19.13 -17.73 -3.98
N ARG A 313 -18.32 -16.72 -4.30
CA ARG A 313 -16.88 -16.76 -4.04
C ARG A 313 -16.57 -16.66 -2.55
N PHE A 314 -17.29 -15.84 -1.81
CA PHE A 314 -17.10 -15.68 -0.36
C PHE A 314 -17.48 -16.96 0.38
N ASP A 315 -18.60 -17.58 0.03
CA ASP A 315 -19.00 -18.88 0.57
C ASP A 315 -17.93 -19.95 0.32
N TYR A 316 -17.38 -19.99 -0.90
CA TYR A 316 -16.28 -20.91 -1.23
C TYR A 316 -15.02 -20.65 -0.40
N LEU A 317 -14.70 -19.40 -0.07
CA LEU A 317 -13.52 -19.08 0.74
C LEU A 317 -13.72 -19.42 2.22
N LEU A 318 -14.96 -19.39 2.70
CA LEU A 318 -15.32 -19.81 4.06
C LEU A 318 -15.30 -21.33 4.23
N GLN A 319 -15.50 -22.08 3.14
CA GLN A 319 -15.44 -23.54 3.19
C GLN A 319 -14.04 -24.04 3.54
N PRO A 320 -13.89 -24.91 4.56
CA PRO A 320 -12.61 -25.53 4.86
C PRO A 320 -12.19 -26.44 3.69
N PRO A 321 -10.88 -26.59 3.43
CA PRO A 321 -10.41 -27.51 2.41
C PRO A 321 -10.85 -28.94 2.75
N PRO A 322 -11.24 -29.75 1.77
CA PRO A 322 -11.64 -31.13 2.02
C PRO A 322 -10.49 -31.90 2.67
N LEU A 323 -10.83 -32.76 3.64
CA LEU A 323 -9.85 -33.57 4.35
C LEU A 323 -9.08 -34.46 3.37
N LYS A 324 -7.74 -34.35 3.39
CA LYS A 324 -6.88 -35.21 2.59
C LYS A 324 -7.02 -36.65 3.11
N LYS A 325 -7.40 -37.57 2.23
CA LYS A 325 -7.41 -39.01 2.55
C LYS A 325 -6.00 -39.44 2.95
N LYS A 326 -5.88 -40.28 3.99
CA LYS A 326 -4.60 -40.86 4.40
C LYS A 326 -4.03 -41.64 3.22
N LYS A 327 -2.90 -41.17 2.68
CA LYS A 327 -2.21 -41.87 1.60
C LYS A 327 -1.65 -43.17 2.17
N ALA A 328 -2.06 -44.31 1.62
CA ALA A 328 -1.47 -45.59 1.98
C ALA A 328 0.03 -45.56 1.71
N ILE A 329 0.83 -46.02 2.68
CA ILE A 329 2.26 -46.22 2.48
C ILE A 329 2.40 -47.31 1.42
N VAL A 330 3.38 -47.15 0.52
CA VAL A 330 3.70 -48.21 -0.44
C VAL A 330 4.19 -49.43 0.35
N PRO A 331 3.57 -50.61 0.20
CA PRO A 331 4.03 -51.82 0.88
C PRO A 331 5.51 -52.10 0.60
N PRO A 332 6.28 -52.62 1.56
CA PRO A 332 7.70 -52.95 1.38
C PRO A 332 7.97 -53.79 0.12
N ASP A 333 7.08 -54.74 -0.19
CA ASP A 333 7.20 -55.63 -1.35
C ASP A 333 7.05 -54.90 -2.68
N GLN A 334 6.31 -53.79 -2.70
CA GLN A 334 6.08 -52.96 -3.89
C GLN A 334 7.10 -51.82 -4.01
N MET A 335 8.04 -51.69 -3.06
CA MET A 335 9.07 -50.67 -3.14
C MET A 335 10.02 -50.97 -4.30
N LYS A 336 10.13 -50.04 -5.24
CA LYS A 336 11.09 -50.16 -6.34
C LYS A 336 12.51 -50.27 -5.78
N ARG A 337 13.24 -51.31 -6.20
CA ARG A 337 14.66 -51.48 -5.87
C ARG A 337 15.45 -50.25 -6.32
N LYS A 338 16.44 -49.84 -5.53
CA LYS A 338 17.29 -48.68 -5.86
C LYS A 338 17.97 -48.92 -7.21
N SER A 339 17.84 -47.95 -8.12
CA SER A 339 18.52 -48.06 -9.41
C SER A 339 20.04 -47.97 -9.22
N HIS A 340 20.77 -48.91 -9.82
CA HIS A 340 22.25 -49.00 -9.77
C HIS A 340 22.95 -48.02 -10.72
N ARG A 341 22.28 -46.94 -11.13
CA ARG A 341 22.81 -45.99 -12.14
C ARG A 341 24.05 -45.27 -11.61
N GLY A 342 25.08 -45.15 -12.46
CA GLY A 342 26.38 -44.55 -12.14
C GLY A 342 26.58 -43.10 -12.60
N GLY A 343 25.51 -42.39 -13.00
CA GLY A 343 25.64 -41.05 -13.62
C GLY A 343 26.09 -39.93 -12.65
N ARG A 344 26.67 -38.85 -13.20
CA ARG A 344 27.16 -37.67 -12.45
C ARG A 344 26.12 -37.10 -11.46
N ARG A 345 24.86 -36.99 -11.89
CA ARG A 345 23.74 -36.52 -11.05
C ARG A 345 23.45 -37.47 -9.88
N VAL A 346 23.44 -38.78 -10.15
CA VAL A 346 23.20 -39.81 -9.12
C VAL A 346 24.36 -39.84 -8.13
N ARG A 347 25.61 -39.73 -8.61
CA ARG A 347 26.79 -39.62 -7.76
C ARG A 347 26.70 -38.41 -6.83
N ARG A 348 26.38 -37.23 -7.35
CA ARG A 348 26.21 -36.00 -6.55
C ARG A 348 25.11 -36.14 -5.49
N ILE A 349 23.98 -36.77 -5.81
CA ILE A 349 22.89 -37.03 -4.84
C ILE A 349 23.36 -38.02 -3.76
N ARG A 350 24.06 -39.09 -4.14
CA ARG A 350 24.65 -40.05 -3.18
C ARG A 350 25.73 -39.42 -2.32
N GLU A 351 26.51 -38.48 -2.84
CA GLU A 351 27.48 -37.68 -2.09
C GLU A 351 26.78 -36.74 -1.10
N MET A 352 25.67 -36.10 -1.50
CA MET A 352 24.89 -35.22 -0.62
C MET A 352 24.26 -35.95 0.58
N TYR A 353 23.67 -37.13 0.36
CA TYR A 353 22.99 -37.91 1.42
C TYR A 353 23.88 -38.94 2.10
N GLY A 354 25.01 -39.29 1.49
CA GLY A 354 25.94 -40.28 2.00
C GLY A 354 26.85 -39.69 3.08
N MET A 355 27.32 -40.55 3.98
CA MET A 355 28.38 -40.18 4.93
C MET A 355 29.64 -39.77 4.18
N THR A 356 30.17 -38.58 4.48
CA THR A 356 31.45 -38.13 3.93
C THR A 356 32.57 -39.08 4.34
N GLU A 357 33.62 -39.18 3.54
CA GLU A 357 34.81 -39.98 3.88
C GLU A 357 35.42 -39.54 5.22
N ILE A 358 35.40 -38.24 5.50
CA ILE A 358 35.83 -37.67 6.79
C ILE A 358 35.00 -38.25 7.93
N ARG A 359 33.66 -38.28 7.78
CA ARG A 359 32.76 -38.82 8.80
C ARG A 359 32.87 -40.34 8.92
N LYS A 360 33.13 -41.05 7.83
CA LYS A 360 33.44 -42.49 7.86
C LYS A 360 34.73 -42.77 8.62
N ASN A 361 35.75 -41.92 8.47
CA ASN A 361 37.01 -42.06 9.20
C ASN A 361 36.88 -41.67 10.67
N MET A 362 36.11 -40.63 10.99
CA MET A 362 35.79 -40.30 12.40
C MET A 362 35.01 -41.43 13.09
N ASN A 363 34.22 -42.21 12.36
CA ASN A 363 33.51 -43.37 12.92
C ASN A 363 34.41 -44.62 13.08
N ARG A 364 35.70 -44.57 12.71
CA ARG A 364 36.62 -45.69 12.92
C ARG A 364 37.31 -45.51 14.28
N MET A 365 37.14 -46.47 15.16
CA MET A 365 37.80 -46.49 16.47
C MET A 365 39.07 -47.33 16.37
N LYS A 366 40.18 -46.87 16.95
CA LYS A 366 41.37 -47.72 17.14
C LYS A 366 41.20 -48.52 18.42
N PHE A 367 41.39 -49.82 18.33
CA PHE A 367 41.29 -50.69 19.48
C PHE A 367 42.50 -50.47 20.41
N GLY A 368 42.25 -50.27 21.70
CA GLY A 368 43.30 -50.13 22.72
C GLY A 368 43.91 -48.72 22.88
N GLU A 369 43.48 -47.73 22.09
CA GLU A 369 43.93 -46.34 22.21
C GLU A 369 42.75 -45.44 22.66
N GLN A 370 42.96 -44.58 23.67
CA GLN A 370 41.96 -43.58 24.07
C GLN A 370 41.85 -42.48 23.01
N GLU A 371 40.63 -42.05 22.70
CA GLU A 371 40.41 -41.01 21.70
C GLU A 371 40.74 -39.61 22.21
N GLN A 372 41.14 -38.73 21.27
CA GLN A 372 41.30 -37.31 21.58
C GLN A 372 39.93 -36.62 21.56
N GLU A 373 39.54 -36.16 22.73
CA GLU A 373 38.33 -35.39 22.96
C GLU A 373 38.58 -33.91 22.62
N ILE A 374 37.77 -33.35 21.72
CA ILE A 374 37.69 -31.89 21.54
C ILE A 374 36.43 -31.42 22.24
N ASN A 375 36.59 -30.51 23.19
CA ASN A 375 35.49 -29.79 23.79
C ASN A 375 34.83 -28.91 22.73
N GLY A 376 33.62 -29.28 22.30
CA GLY A 376 32.86 -28.52 21.33
C GLY A 376 32.50 -27.13 21.88
N VAL A 377 32.78 -26.08 21.11
CA VAL A 377 32.33 -24.72 21.46
C VAL A 377 30.82 -24.65 21.23
N GLY A 378 30.04 -24.53 22.31
CA GLY A 378 28.64 -24.07 22.26
C GLY A 378 27.55 -25.04 22.73
N TYR A 379 27.82 -26.35 22.89
CA TYR A 379 26.78 -27.31 23.35
C TYR A 379 27.27 -28.39 24.31
N GLY A 380 28.50 -28.32 24.83
CA GLY A 380 29.03 -29.31 25.78
C GLY A 380 29.20 -30.72 25.23
N GLU A 381 28.97 -30.95 23.92
CA GLU A 381 29.27 -32.22 23.27
C GLU A 381 30.79 -32.39 23.16
N VAL A 382 31.30 -33.37 23.90
CA VAL A 382 32.63 -33.93 23.68
C VAL A 382 32.57 -34.76 22.41
N LYS A 383 33.32 -34.36 21.37
CA LYS A 383 33.44 -35.13 20.13
C LYS A 383 34.82 -35.77 20.08
N GLY A 384 34.84 -37.11 20.00
CA GLY A 384 36.03 -37.87 19.65
C GLY A 384 36.50 -37.46 18.26
N THR A 385 37.73 -36.97 18.16
CA THR A 385 38.32 -36.61 16.86
C THR A 385 39.50 -37.51 16.56
N GLN A 386 39.31 -38.39 15.59
CA GLN A 386 40.43 -39.09 14.97
C GLN A 386 40.72 -38.47 13.59
N LEU A 387 41.37 -37.30 13.60
CA LEU A 387 42.01 -36.76 12.40
C LEU A 387 43.49 -36.54 12.72
N GLN A 388 44.30 -37.59 12.53
CA GLN A 388 45.76 -37.50 12.54
C GLN A 388 46.22 -36.30 11.71
N GLY A 389 47.07 -35.46 12.31
CA GLY A 389 47.52 -34.17 11.76
C GLY A 389 48.13 -34.24 10.35
N GLU A 390 48.63 -35.40 9.93
CA GLU A 390 49.26 -35.60 8.61
C GLU A 390 48.27 -35.55 7.45
N ASN A 391 46.99 -35.90 7.67
CA ASN A 391 45.96 -35.93 6.61
C ASN A 391 45.07 -34.67 6.54
N ARG A 392 45.29 -33.67 7.41
CA ARG A 392 44.49 -32.44 7.46
C ARG A 392 44.64 -31.57 6.20
N ARG A 393 45.76 -31.68 5.48
CA ARG A 393 46.04 -30.87 4.28
C ARG A 393 45.25 -31.32 3.04
N ILE A 394 44.84 -32.59 2.95
CA ILE A 394 44.24 -33.18 1.73
C ILE A 394 42.70 -33.04 1.69
N LEU A 395 42.05 -32.77 2.83
CA LEU A 395 40.58 -32.86 2.98
C LEU A 395 39.82 -31.54 2.82
N LYS A 396 40.52 -30.39 2.65
CA LYS A 396 39.89 -29.06 2.51
C LYS A 396 38.94 -28.95 1.31
N HIS A 397 39.15 -29.76 0.26
CA HIS A 397 38.38 -29.69 -0.98
C HIS A 397 37.11 -30.57 -1.03
N LYS A 398 36.76 -31.28 0.06
CA LYS A 398 35.59 -32.18 0.13
C LYS A 398 34.55 -31.75 1.17
N LYS A 399 34.47 -30.47 1.54
CA LYS A 399 33.36 -29.98 2.38
C LYS A 399 32.08 -29.98 1.56
N ILE A 400 31.09 -30.77 2.01
CA ILE A 400 29.72 -30.64 1.52
C ILE A 400 29.18 -29.32 2.07
N GLU A 401 29.13 -28.30 1.22
CA GLU A 401 28.42 -27.07 1.55
C GLU A 401 26.93 -27.36 1.60
N THR A 402 26.30 -27.07 2.74
CA THR A 402 24.85 -27.08 2.87
C THR A 402 24.29 -25.95 2.04
N LYS A 403 23.85 -26.25 0.82
CA LYS A 403 23.14 -25.27 0.00
C LYS A 403 21.80 -24.96 0.66
N GLY A 404 21.49 -23.67 0.80
CA GLY A 404 20.21 -23.22 1.31
C GLY A 404 19.04 -23.81 0.52
N ILE A 405 17.89 -23.92 1.16
CA ILE A 405 16.67 -24.39 0.50
C ILE A 405 16.32 -23.35 -0.58
N LYS A 406 15.83 -23.81 -1.74
CA LYS A 406 15.48 -22.90 -2.86
C LYS A 406 14.56 -21.75 -2.42
N THR A 407 13.67 -22.00 -1.46
CA THR A 407 12.75 -21.00 -0.88
C THR A 407 13.45 -19.94 -0.02
N SER A 408 14.50 -20.31 0.73
CA SER A 408 15.29 -19.34 1.50
C SER A 408 16.21 -18.52 0.59
N LEU A 409 16.75 -19.14 -0.46
CA LEU A 409 17.55 -18.46 -1.48
C LEU A 409 16.74 -17.50 -2.35
N SER A 410 15.49 -17.84 -2.70
CA SER A 410 14.60 -16.94 -3.44
C SER A 410 14.22 -15.72 -2.61
N GLY A 411 13.90 -15.91 -1.32
CA GLY A 411 13.63 -14.80 -0.39
C GLY A 411 14.82 -13.85 -0.22
N PHE A 412 16.04 -14.41 -0.18
CA PHE A 412 17.27 -13.63 -0.11
C PHE A 412 17.55 -12.83 -1.41
N ARG A 413 17.29 -13.42 -2.58
CA ARG A 413 17.42 -12.73 -3.87
C ARG A 413 16.44 -11.56 -4.01
N THR A 414 15.18 -11.75 -3.60
CA THR A 414 14.20 -10.66 -3.58
C THR A 414 14.62 -9.56 -2.62
N GLY A 415 15.20 -9.90 -1.46
CA GLY A 415 15.74 -8.92 -0.50
C GLY A 415 16.88 -8.07 -1.06
N ILE A 416 17.80 -8.67 -1.81
CA ILE A 416 18.90 -7.94 -2.49
C ILE A 416 18.35 -7.04 -3.61
N GLN A 417 17.36 -7.52 -4.35
CA GLN A 417 16.77 -6.76 -5.44
C GLN A 417 15.99 -5.54 -4.93
N THR A 418 15.32 -5.64 -3.77
CA THR A 418 14.69 -4.49 -3.10
C THR A 418 15.72 -3.49 -2.56
N THR A 419 16.90 -3.92 -2.12
CA THR A 419 17.95 -2.98 -1.71
C THR A 419 18.56 -2.19 -2.87
N ILE A 420 18.53 -2.74 -4.09
CA ILE A 420 19.06 -2.06 -5.30
C ILE A 420 17.98 -1.21 -5.97
N GLY A 421 16.71 -1.63 -5.95
CA GLY A 421 15.58 -0.87 -6.51
C GLY A 421 15.20 0.39 -5.73
N ASN A 422 15.65 0.50 -4.47
CA ASN A 422 15.38 1.66 -3.61
C ASN A 422 16.21 2.92 -3.95
N SER A 423 17.10 2.88 -4.96
CA SER A 423 17.83 4.08 -5.39
C SER A 423 17.01 5.00 -6.31
N ASN A 424 15.95 4.48 -6.95
CA ASN A 424 15.20 5.22 -8.00
C ASN A 424 13.72 5.45 -7.67
N GLY A 425 13.28 5.19 -6.43
CA GLY A 425 11.92 5.48 -5.97
C GLY A 425 11.97 6.33 -4.71
N GLY A 426 11.53 7.58 -4.81
CA GLY A 426 11.35 8.45 -3.65
C GLY A 426 10.30 7.88 -2.69
N ALA A 427 10.75 7.10 -1.71
CA ALA A 427 9.99 6.75 -0.50
C ALA A 427 10.98 6.15 0.54
N THR A 428 11.38 7.02 1.46
CA THR A 428 11.67 6.75 2.88
C THR A 428 12.24 5.38 3.29
N THR A 429 13.50 5.45 3.72
CA THR A 429 14.12 4.67 4.81
C THR A 429 13.17 3.82 5.66
N SER A 430 13.22 2.50 5.48
CA SER A 430 12.89 1.55 6.55
C SER A 430 13.99 0.48 6.61
N VAL A 431 14.91 0.69 7.54
CA VAL A 431 15.86 -0.34 7.96
C VAL A 431 15.06 -1.38 8.74
N ASN A 432 14.76 -2.51 8.12
CA ASN A 432 14.27 -3.68 8.83
C ASN A 432 15.43 -4.27 9.64
N ILE A 433 15.51 -3.92 10.92
CA ILE A 433 16.40 -4.58 11.88
C ILE A 433 15.76 -5.93 12.22
N SER A 434 16.03 -6.94 11.39
CA SER A 434 15.89 -8.34 11.82
C SER A 434 17.16 -8.73 12.56
N GLY A 435 17.00 -9.17 13.81
CA GLY A 435 18.08 -9.49 14.74
C GLY A 435 19.14 -10.41 14.16
N GLY A 436 20.31 -9.85 13.89
CA GLY A 436 21.52 -10.52 13.49
C GLY A 436 22.64 -9.49 13.40
N GLY A 437 23.64 -9.60 14.26
CA GLY A 437 24.68 -8.59 14.48
C GLY A 437 25.32 -8.05 13.20
N ILE A 438 25.66 -6.76 13.25
CA ILE A 438 26.42 -6.03 12.24
C ILE A 438 27.76 -6.76 12.03
N ILE A 439 27.97 -7.32 10.84
CA ILE A 439 29.31 -7.64 10.35
C ILE A 439 29.60 -6.66 9.23
N ILE A 440 30.40 -5.64 9.54
CA ILE A 440 31.01 -4.75 8.54
C ILE A 440 31.98 -5.63 7.73
N SER A 441 31.57 -6.04 6.54
CA SER A 441 32.47 -6.65 5.57
C SER A 441 32.96 -5.58 4.60
N ASP A 442 34.25 -5.24 4.69
CA ASP A 442 34.91 -4.30 3.79
C ASP A 442 34.69 -4.68 2.30
N PRO A 443 34.21 -3.75 1.46
CA PRO A 443 33.95 -4.02 0.04
C PRO A 443 35.22 -4.27 -0.78
N LEU A 444 36.40 -3.97 -0.25
CA LEU A 444 37.69 -4.13 -0.94
C LEU A 444 38.17 -5.59 -1.00
N ASN A 445 37.67 -6.49 -0.14
CA ASN A 445 38.14 -7.88 -0.10
C ASN A 445 37.44 -8.81 -1.12
N LEU A 446 36.37 -8.36 -1.78
CA LEU A 446 35.66 -9.16 -2.80
C LEU A 446 36.40 -9.23 -4.14
N LYS A 447 37.26 -8.26 -4.48
CA LYS A 447 38.02 -8.26 -5.75
C LYS A 447 39.13 -9.32 -5.81
N LYS A 448 39.63 -9.82 -4.68
CA LYS A 448 40.71 -10.82 -4.66
C LYS A 448 40.26 -12.27 -4.92
N LYS A 449 38.96 -12.53 -5.05
CA LYS A 449 38.41 -13.88 -5.31
C LYS A 449 37.95 -14.12 -6.75
N MET A 450 38.11 -13.14 -7.64
CA MET A 450 37.71 -13.27 -9.06
C MET A 450 38.88 -13.37 -10.04
N ASN A 451 40.11 -13.59 -9.56
CA ASN A 451 41.25 -13.94 -10.42
C ASN A 451 41.79 -15.33 -10.05
#